data_AF-A0A903VGG1-F1
#
_entry.id   AF-A0A903VGG1-F1
#
_cell.length_a   1.000
_cell.length_b   1.000
_cell.length_c   1.000
_cell.angle_alpha   90.00
_cell.angle_beta   90.00
_cell.angle_gamma   90.00
#
_symmetry.space_group_name_H-M   'P 1'
#
loop_
_entity.id
_entity.type
_entity.pdbx_description
1 polymer ?
#
loop_
_entity_poly.entity_id
_entity_poly.type
_entity_poly.pdbx_seq_one_letter_code
_entity_poly.pdbx_strand_id
1 'polypeptide(L)'
;MNCNIKTATFVWCLVLLGHIDPVVSTIRDCLTNIKLPKLFEYDDFDECRTWNPSFRYCVVQAVIQPDNTSPIWQNISVISANRRNFPHDQLERGLCLQRCLNQLAVSHQISVGLVESNLITEHEQNAYFGQCLNLELETSYNLHATTTVMNCITEDDFRISLGAAEIVFIGMVVLIILLIAIATARDLRGDLKNQCKYVDMNYPQKS
;
A
#
# COMPACT_ATOMS: atom_id res chain seq x y z
N MET A 1 17.48 30.58 -8.69
CA MET A 1 17.47 31.90 -8.01
C MET A 1 18.41 31.84 -6.83
N ASN A 2 19.45 32.69 -6.82
CA ASN A 2 20.55 32.67 -5.86
C ASN A 2 20.10 33.11 -4.46
N CYS A 3 20.19 32.22 -3.45
CA CYS A 3 20.17 32.62 -2.06
C CYS A 3 21.58 33.10 -1.67
N ASN A 4 21.91 34.35 -2.00
CA ASN A 4 23.18 34.96 -1.64
C ASN A 4 23.08 35.54 -0.22
N ILE A 5 23.58 34.80 0.78
CA ILE A 5 23.75 35.27 2.15
C ILE A 5 24.88 36.32 2.18
N LYS A 6 24.50 37.60 2.26
CA LYS A 6 25.41 38.70 2.58
C LYS A 6 24.91 39.46 3.80
N THR A 7 24.96 38.88 5.01
CA THR A 7 24.72 39.63 6.26
C THR A 7 25.34 38.94 7.48
N ALA A 8 26.66 38.68 7.46
CA ALA A 8 27.34 38.15 8.65
C ALA A 8 27.80 39.25 9.64
N THR A 9 27.76 40.54 9.28
CA THR A 9 28.31 41.62 10.12
C THR A 9 27.27 42.50 10.82
N PHE A 10 25.97 42.33 10.55
CA PHE A 10 24.90 43.12 11.20
C PHE A 10 24.19 42.38 12.35
N VAL A 11 24.47 41.09 12.50
CA VAL A 11 23.75 40.20 13.43
C VAL A 11 24.09 40.49 14.90
N TRP A 12 25.27 41.04 15.19
CA TRP A 12 25.66 41.27 16.58
C TRP A 12 24.95 42.48 17.23
N CYS A 13 24.46 43.44 16.43
CA CYS A 13 23.72 44.60 16.94
C CYS A 13 22.22 44.34 17.17
N LEU A 14 21.62 43.37 16.46
CA LEU A 14 20.16 43.17 16.48
C LEU A 14 19.67 42.18 17.55
N VAL A 15 20.55 41.30 18.06
CA VAL A 15 20.22 40.36 19.14
C VAL A 15 19.91 41.07 20.47
N LEU A 16 20.31 42.34 20.63
CA LEU A 16 20.05 43.13 21.84
C LEU A 16 18.67 43.81 21.87
N LEU A 17 17.90 43.81 20.77
CA LEU A 17 16.63 44.55 20.67
C LEU A 17 15.38 43.68 20.47
N GLY A 18 15.45 42.38 20.73
CA GLY A 18 14.24 41.56 20.96
C GLY A 18 13.28 41.39 19.76
N HIS A 19 13.75 41.51 18.52
CA HIS A 19 12.94 41.21 17.33
C HIS A 19 13.41 39.90 16.68
N ILE A 20 12.79 38.77 17.06
CA ILE A 20 13.07 37.42 16.50
C ILE A 20 12.08 37.06 15.39
N ASP A 21 11.41 38.04 14.77
CA ASP A 21 10.31 37.72 13.84
C ASP A 21 10.67 37.66 12.33
N PRO A 22 11.70 38.32 11.78
CA PRO A 22 11.83 38.36 10.31
C PRO A 22 12.59 37.16 9.72
N VAL A 23 13.36 36.40 10.50
CA VAL A 23 14.18 35.30 9.95
C VAL A 23 13.38 33.99 9.83
N VAL A 24 12.42 33.77 10.74
CA VAL A 24 11.62 32.53 10.77
C VAL A 24 10.51 32.53 9.71
N SER A 25 9.97 33.70 9.35
CA SER A 25 8.94 33.80 8.30
C SER A 25 9.50 33.49 6.90
N THR A 26 10.70 33.98 6.57
CA THR A 26 11.31 33.78 5.26
C THR A 26 11.67 32.32 4.96
N ILE A 27 12.01 31.52 5.98
CA ILE A 27 12.28 30.07 5.81
C ILE A 27 10.96 29.31 5.56
N ARG A 28 9.87 29.70 6.22
CA ARG A 28 8.55 29.10 6.04
C ARG A 28 8.01 29.31 4.63
N ASP A 29 8.27 30.48 4.04
CA ASP A 29 7.79 30.84 2.70
C ASP A 29 8.53 30.14 1.55
N CYS A 30 9.69 29.50 1.81
CA CYS A 30 10.45 28.78 0.78
C CYS A 30 9.99 27.32 0.60
N LEU A 31 9.33 26.74 1.60
CA LEU A 31 8.86 25.34 1.60
C LEU A 31 7.37 25.20 1.23
N THR A 32 6.61 26.29 1.14
CA THR A 32 5.15 26.25 1.03
C THR A 32 4.61 26.06 -0.39
N ASN A 33 5.44 26.08 -1.43
CA ASN A 33 4.99 26.00 -2.83
C ASN A 33 5.56 24.83 -3.65
N ILE A 34 6.32 23.91 -3.04
CA ILE A 34 6.85 22.74 -3.77
C ILE A 34 5.86 21.59 -3.64
N LYS A 35 5.06 21.35 -4.68
CA LYS A 35 4.16 20.20 -4.76
C LYS A 35 4.95 18.98 -5.21
N LEU A 36 5.32 18.11 -4.27
CA LEU A 36 5.95 16.82 -4.56
C LEU A 36 4.89 15.76 -4.90
N PRO A 37 5.21 14.77 -5.75
CA PRO A 37 4.37 13.59 -5.90
C PRO A 37 4.14 12.91 -4.55
N LYS A 38 2.94 12.36 -4.33
CA LYS A 38 2.68 11.55 -3.15
C LYS A 38 3.51 10.27 -3.21
N LEU A 39 4.08 9.85 -2.08
CA LEU A 39 4.83 8.60 -2.02
C LEU A 39 3.92 7.41 -2.32
N PHE A 40 2.79 7.34 -1.63
CA PHE A 40 1.82 6.26 -1.73
C PHE A 40 0.51 6.82 -2.24
N GLU A 41 -0.01 6.27 -3.33
CA GLU A 41 -1.30 6.63 -3.90
C GLU A 41 -1.91 5.41 -4.58
N TYR A 42 -3.16 5.11 -4.24
CA TYR A 42 -3.81 3.88 -4.66
C TYR A 42 -5.14 4.24 -5.31
N ASP A 43 -5.40 3.68 -6.49
CA ASP A 43 -6.73 3.63 -7.08
C ASP A 43 -7.68 2.91 -6.10
N ASP A 44 -8.96 3.28 -6.15
CA ASP A 44 -9.99 2.60 -5.37
C ASP A 44 -10.12 1.15 -5.84
N PHE A 45 -9.74 0.24 -4.94
CA PHE A 45 -9.73 -1.20 -5.22
C PHE A 45 -11.15 -1.74 -5.44
N ASP A 46 -12.11 -1.31 -4.61
CA ASP A 46 -13.49 -1.79 -4.69
C ASP A 46 -14.17 -1.27 -5.95
N GLU A 47 -13.87 -0.04 -6.36
CA GLU A 47 -14.31 0.51 -7.64
C GLU A 47 -13.71 -0.32 -8.80
N CYS A 48 -12.40 -0.57 -8.80
CA CYS A 48 -11.74 -1.35 -9.84
C CYS A 48 -12.37 -2.75 -10.01
N ARG A 49 -12.67 -3.40 -8.88
CA ARG A 49 -13.29 -4.73 -8.83
C ARG A 49 -14.75 -4.74 -9.26
N THR A 50 -15.52 -3.73 -8.88
CA THR A 50 -16.98 -3.72 -9.12
C THR A 50 -17.33 -3.48 -10.59
N TRP A 51 -16.51 -2.70 -11.30
CA TRP A 51 -16.81 -2.27 -12.67
C TRP A 51 -16.39 -3.27 -13.75
N ASN A 52 -15.52 -4.23 -13.45
CA ASN A 52 -15.07 -5.24 -14.39
C ASN A 52 -14.94 -6.62 -13.69
N PRO A 53 -15.67 -7.67 -14.11
CA PRO A 53 -15.56 -8.99 -13.50
C PRO A 53 -14.14 -9.55 -13.60
N SER A 54 -13.43 -9.31 -14.72
CA SER A 54 -12.04 -9.70 -14.94
C SER A 54 -11.07 -8.57 -14.62
N PHE A 55 -11.28 -7.90 -13.48
CA PHE A 55 -10.42 -6.81 -13.04
C PHE A 55 -8.98 -7.29 -12.80
N ARG A 56 -8.04 -6.35 -12.96
CA ARG A 56 -6.65 -6.50 -12.53
C ARG A 56 -6.21 -5.24 -11.82
N TYR A 57 -5.81 -5.40 -10.58
CA TYR A 57 -5.32 -4.33 -9.73
C TYR A 57 -3.91 -4.68 -9.28
N CYS A 58 -2.93 -3.82 -9.58
CA CYS A 58 -1.54 -4.12 -9.25
C CYS A 58 -0.92 -3.00 -8.45
N VAL A 59 -0.04 -3.38 -7.52
CA VAL A 59 0.85 -2.44 -6.84
C VAL A 59 2.13 -2.35 -7.65
N VAL A 60 2.45 -1.12 -8.07
CA VAL A 60 3.56 -0.78 -8.94
C VAL A 60 4.49 0.17 -8.22
N GLN A 61 5.76 -0.18 -8.16
CA GLN A 61 6.81 0.71 -7.71
C GLN A 61 7.33 1.53 -8.89
N ALA A 62 7.55 2.81 -8.70
CA ALA A 62 8.07 3.72 -9.69
C ALA A 62 9.25 4.52 -9.14
N VAL A 63 10.40 4.35 -9.77
CA VAL A 63 11.64 5.05 -9.40
C VAL A 63 11.81 6.23 -10.35
N ILE A 64 11.70 7.45 -9.82
CA ILE A 64 11.84 8.68 -10.57
C ILE A 64 13.26 8.76 -11.14
N GLN A 65 13.34 9.05 -12.44
CA GLN A 65 14.60 9.17 -13.14
C GLN A 65 15.29 10.50 -12.81
N PRO A 66 16.62 10.49 -12.60
CA PRO A 66 17.35 11.72 -12.32
C PRO A 66 17.30 12.72 -13.46
N ASP A 67 16.87 13.95 -13.17
CA ASP A 67 16.90 15.07 -14.11
C ASP A 67 17.40 16.35 -13.43
N ASN A 68 18.67 16.65 -13.60
CA ASN A 68 19.29 17.84 -12.99
C ASN A 68 18.73 19.17 -13.52
N THR A 69 18.01 19.15 -14.65
CA THR A 69 17.35 20.34 -15.20
C THR A 69 16.00 20.61 -14.52
N SER A 70 15.39 19.58 -13.92
CA SER A 70 14.11 19.70 -13.21
C SER A 70 14.31 20.27 -11.79
N PRO A 71 13.69 21.42 -11.46
CA PRO A 71 13.74 21.97 -10.11
C PRO A 71 13.03 21.07 -9.09
N ILE A 72 12.04 20.28 -9.53
CA ILE A 72 11.33 19.32 -8.67
C ILE A 72 12.25 18.14 -8.33
N TRP A 73 12.99 17.61 -9.32
CA TRP A 73 13.98 16.56 -9.08
C TRP A 73 15.05 17.01 -8.08
N GLN A 74 15.54 18.24 -8.19
CA GLN A 74 16.53 18.76 -7.24
C GLN A 74 16.00 18.72 -5.79
N ASN A 75 14.74 19.06 -5.57
CA ASN A 75 14.12 18.96 -4.25
C ASN A 75 13.97 17.50 -3.81
N ILE A 76 13.51 16.62 -4.69
CA ILE A 76 13.39 15.17 -4.43
C ILE A 76 14.74 14.61 -3.99
N SER A 77 15.79 14.86 -4.78
CA SER A 77 17.14 14.33 -4.52
C SER A 77 17.72 14.78 -3.17
N VAL A 78 17.51 16.05 -2.80
CA VAL A 78 17.95 16.58 -1.49
C VAL A 78 17.20 15.91 -0.34
N ILE A 79 15.88 15.75 -0.47
CA ILE A 79 15.06 15.15 0.59
C ILE A 79 15.34 13.65 0.71
N SER A 80 15.46 12.93 -0.40
CA SER A 80 15.78 11.50 -0.47
C SER A 80 17.19 11.16 0.01
N ALA A 81 18.15 12.08 -0.09
CA ALA A 81 19.52 11.85 0.38
C ALA A 81 19.60 11.65 1.91
N ASN A 82 18.63 12.17 2.66
CA ASN A 82 18.58 11.98 4.11
C ASN A 82 17.86 10.66 4.45
N ARG A 83 18.61 9.70 5.01
CA ARG A 83 18.09 8.39 5.43
C ARG A 83 16.97 8.42 6.48
N ARG A 84 16.74 9.57 7.13
CA ARG A 84 15.63 9.74 8.08
C ARG A 84 14.31 10.06 7.39
N ASN A 85 14.36 10.47 6.12
CA ASN A 85 13.19 10.72 5.30
C ASN A 85 12.86 9.46 4.51
N PHE A 86 11.59 9.32 4.15
CA PHE A 86 11.21 8.34 3.13
C PHE A 86 11.84 8.73 1.78
N PRO A 87 12.23 7.77 0.94
CA PRO A 87 12.78 8.06 -0.38
C PRO A 87 11.68 8.65 -1.29
N HIS A 88 11.72 9.96 -1.52
CA HIS A 88 10.76 10.67 -2.37
C HIS A 88 10.96 10.43 -3.88
N ASP A 89 12.04 9.74 -4.25
CA ASP A 89 12.35 9.24 -5.59
C ASP A 89 11.74 7.85 -5.85
N GLN A 90 11.19 7.20 -4.82
CA GLN A 90 10.53 5.90 -4.93
C GLN A 90 9.05 6.06 -4.58
N LEU A 91 8.22 5.95 -5.61
CA LEU A 91 6.78 6.07 -5.48
C LEU A 91 6.15 4.67 -5.53
N GLU A 92 5.07 4.47 -4.79
CA GLU A 92 4.25 3.27 -4.85
C GLU A 92 2.84 3.64 -5.30
N ARG A 93 2.32 2.86 -6.24
CA ARG A 93 1.02 3.11 -6.87
C ARG A 93 0.17 1.85 -6.90
N GLY A 94 -1.05 1.93 -6.39
CA GLY A 94 -2.08 0.95 -6.68
C GLY A 94 -2.81 1.33 -7.96
N LEU A 95 -2.72 0.50 -9.00
CA LEU A 95 -3.25 0.83 -10.31
C LEU A 95 -4.29 -0.20 -10.78
N CYS A 96 -5.45 0.29 -11.19
CA CYS A 96 -6.45 -0.49 -11.89
C CYS A 96 -6.13 -0.52 -13.39
N LEU A 97 -5.95 -1.70 -13.98
CA LEU A 97 -5.57 -1.83 -15.39
C LEU A 97 -6.60 -1.17 -16.32
N GLN A 98 -7.90 -1.36 -16.06
CA GLN A 98 -8.95 -0.77 -16.90
C GLN A 98 -8.90 0.76 -16.89
N ARG A 99 -8.71 1.36 -15.72
CA ARG A 99 -8.58 2.81 -15.56
C ARG A 99 -7.36 3.35 -16.30
N CYS A 100 -6.23 2.67 -16.16
CA CYS A 100 -4.99 2.96 -16.87
C CYS A 100 -5.19 2.96 -18.39
N LEU A 101 -5.83 1.91 -18.94
CA LEU A 101 -6.14 1.82 -20.36
C LEU A 101 -7.06 2.95 -20.82
N ASN A 102 -8.08 3.29 -20.01
CA ASN A 102 -8.97 4.41 -20.30
C ASN A 102 -8.23 5.74 -20.34
N GLN A 103 -7.33 6.01 -19.38
CA GLN A 103 -6.52 7.23 -19.34
C GLN A 103 -5.60 7.35 -20.56
N LEU A 104 -4.92 6.25 -20.93
CA LEU A 104 -4.06 6.23 -22.11
C LEU A 104 -4.86 6.46 -23.40
N ALA A 105 -6.02 5.83 -23.53
CA ALA A 105 -6.82 5.96 -24.73
C ALA A 105 -7.44 7.37 -24.86
N VAL A 106 -7.84 8.00 -23.75
CA VAL A 106 -8.21 9.44 -23.73
C VAL A 106 -7.04 10.32 -24.15
N SER A 107 -5.83 10.07 -23.62
CA SER A 107 -4.63 10.83 -23.97
C SER A 107 -4.24 10.69 -25.44
N HIS A 108 -4.40 9.50 -26.02
CA HIS A 108 -4.06 9.22 -27.42
C HIS A 108 -5.22 9.44 -28.40
N GLN A 109 -6.39 9.90 -27.92
CA GLN A 109 -7.62 10.07 -28.72
C GLN A 109 -8.07 8.78 -29.44
N ILE A 110 -7.89 7.62 -28.79
CA ILE A 110 -8.29 6.30 -29.31
C ILE A 110 -9.61 5.88 -28.66
N SER A 111 -10.50 5.22 -29.42
CA SER A 111 -11.77 4.70 -28.91
C SER A 111 -11.55 3.54 -27.93
N VAL A 112 -11.92 3.79 -26.66
CA VAL A 112 -11.76 2.87 -25.53
C VAL A 112 -12.90 1.85 -25.47
N GLY A 113 -13.03 1.04 -26.52
CA GLY A 113 -14.19 0.16 -26.68
C GLY A 113 -13.95 -1.31 -26.38
N LEU A 114 -12.71 -1.81 -26.44
CA LEU A 114 -12.50 -3.24 -26.74
C LEU A 114 -11.30 -3.91 -26.07
N VAL A 115 -10.55 -3.23 -25.20
CA VAL A 115 -9.43 -3.91 -24.55
C VAL A 115 -9.95 -4.72 -23.37
N GLU A 116 -10.30 -5.97 -23.65
CA GLU A 116 -10.70 -6.94 -22.65
C GLU A 116 -9.49 -7.27 -21.76
N SER A 117 -9.60 -6.94 -20.48
CA SER A 117 -8.52 -7.09 -19.50
C SER A 117 -8.10 -8.54 -19.28
N ASN A 118 -8.82 -9.53 -19.80
CA ASN A 118 -8.47 -10.95 -19.71
C ASN A 118 -7.51 -11.42 -20.84
N LEU A 119 -7.41 -10.70 -21.96
CA LEU A 119 -6.61 -11.11 -23.11
C LEU A 119 -5.20 -10.50 -23.12
N ILE A 120 -4.97 -9.47 -22.32
CA ILE A 120 -3.68 -8.77 -22.21
C ILE A 120 -2.69 -9.65 -21.44
N THR A 121 -1.52 -9.90 -22.01
CA THR A 121 -0.45 -10.65 -21.33
C THR A 121 0.12 -9.87 -20.14
N GLU A 122 0.80 -10.54 -19.21
CA GLU A 122 1.49 -9.88 -18.09
C GLU A 122 2.52 -8.84 -18.58
N HIS A 123 3.27 -9.15 -19.65
CA HIS A 123 4.26 -8.24 -20.21
C HIS A 123 3.61 -6.96 -20.78
N GLU A 124 2.50 -7.09 -21.51
CA GLU A 124 1.75 -5.94 -22.03
C GLU A 124 1.14 -5.11 -20.90
N GLN A 125 0.60 -5.76 -19.88
CA GLN A 125 0.09 -5.10 -18.67
C GLN A 125 1.16 -4.23 -18.00
N ASN A 126 2.37 -4.78 -17.78
CA ASN A 126 3.46 -4.05 -17.16
C ASN A 126 3.85 -2.82 -17.98
N ALA A 127 3.83 -2.93 -19.30
CA ALA A 127 4.06 -1.80 -20.19
C ALA A 127 2.98 -0.73 -20.06
N TYR A 128 1.70 -1.11 -19.98
CA TYR A 128 0.60 -0.15 -19.81
C TYR A 128 0.68 0.61 -18.49
N PHE A 129 0.98 -0.08 -17.37
CA PHE A 129 1.18 0.61 -16.08
C PHE A 129 2.34 1.60 -16.14
N GLY A 130 3.43 1.21 -16.79
CA GLY A 130 4.57 2.12 -17.02
C GLY A 130 4.18 3.36 -17.84
N GLN A 131 3.39 3.19 -18.90
CA GLN A 131 2.93 4.30 -19.74
C GLN A 131 1.99 5.25 -19.00
N CYS A 132 0.96 4.72 -18.32
CA CYS A 132 -0.03 5.55 -17.64
C CYS A 132 0.60 6.34 -16.48
N LEU A 133 1.45 5.68 -15.69
CA LEU A 133 2.10 6.37 -14.58
C LEU A 133 3.06 7.46 -15.06
N ASN A 134 3.82 7.18 -16.12
CA ASN A 134 4.68 8.21 -16.72
C ASN A 134 3.88 9.35 -17.33
N LEU A 135 2.70 9.07 -17.91
CA LEU A 135 1.80 10.13 -18.39
C LEU A 135 1.32 11.02 -17.24
N GLU A 136 0.94 10.45 -16.09
CA GLU A 136 0.54 11.22 -14.91
C GLU A 136 1.70 12.08 -14.36
N LEU A 137 2.88 11.47 -14.20
CA LEU A 137 4.07 12.15 -13.68
C LEU A 137 4.54 13.28 -14.62
N GLU A 138 4.52 13.04 -15.92
CA GLU A 138 4.91 14.03 -16.92
C GLU A 138 3.93 15.20 -16.93
N THR A 139 2.62 14.92 -16.97
CA THR A 139 1.59 15.98 -17.01
C THR A 139 1.52 16.81 -15.74
N SER A 140 1.76 16.21 -14.57
CA SER A 140 1.60 16.89 -13.28
C SER A 140 2.89 17.50 -12.74
N TYR A 141 4.04 16.91 -13.07
CA TYR A 141 5.33 17.26 -12.46
C TYR A 141 6.49 17.37 -13.46
N ASN A 142 6.28 17.06 -14.75
CA ASN A 142 7.34 17.01 -15.76
C ASN A 142 8.50 16.10 -15.31
N LEU A 143 8.15 14.88 -14.88
CA LEU A 143 9.05 13.84 -14.39
C LEU A 143 8.78 12.52 -15.11
N HIS A 144 9.83 11.72 -15.26
CA HIS A 144 9.75 10.35 -15.75
C HIS A 144 10.20 9.36 -14.67
N ALA A 145 9.69 8.14 -14.73
CA ALA A 145 10.01 7.07 -13.80
C ALA A 145 10.13 5.71 -14.49
N THR A 146 11.03 4.88 -13.96
CA THR A 146 11.10 3.46 -14.31
C THR A 146 10.18 2.69 -13.38
N THR A 147 9.31 1.84 -13.94
CA THR A 147 8.29 1.12 -13.17
C THR A 147 8.64 -0.35 -13.01
N THR A 148 8.17 -0.94 -11.92
CA THR A 148 8.29 -2.37 -11.62
C THR A 148 7.02 -2.80 -10.90
N VAL A 149 6.35 -3.81 -11.44
CA VAL A 149 5.15 -4.36 -10.81
C VAL A 149 5.58 -5.26 -9.65
N MET A 150 5.07 -4.99 -8.45
CA MET A 150 5.40 -5.74 -7.24
C MET A 150 4.46 -6.93 -7.04
N ASN A 151 3.15 -6.67 -7.10
CA ASN A 151 2.13 -7.69 -6.94
C ASN A 151 0.86 -7.29 -7.68
N CYS A 152 0.08 -8.28 -8.11
CA CYS A 152 -1.23 -8.10 -8.72
C CYS A 152 -2.28 -8.89 -7.96
N ILE A 153 -3.49 -8.33 -7.92
CA ILE A 153 -4.70 -8.95 -7.45
C ILE A 153 -5.67 -8.99 -8.63
N THR A 154 -6.20 -10.18 -8.88
CA THR A 154 -7.03 -10.52 -10.03
C THR A 154 -8.31 -11.21 -9.57
N GLU A 155 -9.24 -11.46 -10.50
CA GLU A 155 -10.45 -12.24 -10.23
C GLU A 155 -10.15 -13.63 -9.66
N ASP A 156 -9.12 -14.31 -10.18
CA ASP A 156 -8.76 -15.68 -9.79
C ASP A 156 -8.28 -15.78 -8.34
N ASP A 157 -7.72 -14.69 -7.78
CA ASP A 157 -7.32 -14.63 -6.37
C ASP A 157 -8.52 -14.65 -5.41
N PHE A 158 -9.71 -14.28 -5.89
CA PHE A 158 -10.96 -14.33 -5.12
C PHE A 158 -11.75 -15.61 -5.35
N ARG A 159 -11.52 -16.30 -6.47
CA ARG A 159 -12.05 -17.66 -6.63
C ARG A 159 -11.38 -18.49 -5.54
N ILE A 160 -12.18 -19.10 -4.67
CA ILE A 160 -11.70 -19.92 -3.56
C ILE A 160 -10.78 -21.01 -4.12
N SER A 161 -9.49 -20.73 -4.18
CA SER A 161 -8.46 -21.66 -4.56
C SER A 161 -8.00 -22.28 -3.26
N LEU A 162 -8.58 -23.43 -2.90
CA LEU A 162 -8.09 -24.22 -1.77
C LEU A 162 -6.72 -24.79 -2.15
N GLY A 163 -5.67 -24.01 -1.90
CA GLY A 163 -4.30 -24.47 -2.00
C GLY A 163 -3.95 -25.49 -0.91
N ALA A 164 -2.76 -26.05 -1.03
CA ALA A 164 -2.28 -27.05 -0.08
C ALA A 164 -2.18 -26.49 1.35
N ALA A 165 -1.80 -25.22 1.50
CA ALA A 165 -1.69 -24.58 2.80
C ALA A 165 -3.06 -24.39 3.47
N GLU A 166 -4.07 -23.99 2.69
CA GLU A 166 -5.45 -23.80 3.12
C GLU A 166 -6.05 -25.13 3.57
N ILE A 167 -5.84 -26.20 2.82
CA ILE A 167 -6.31 -27.55 3.18
C ILE A 167 -5.64 -28.03 4.48
N VAL A 168 -4.32 -27.85 4.62
CA VAL A 168 -3.59 -28.22 5.84
C VAL A 168 -4.10 -27.43 7.04
N PHE A 169 -4.33 -26.12 6.87
CA PHE A 169 -4.89 -25.27 7.92
C PHE A 169 -6.28 -25.74 8.35
N ILE A 170 -7.18 -25.99 7.38
CA ILE A 170 -8.53 -26.52 7.65
C ILE A 170 -8.43 -27.87 8.38
N GLY A 171 -7.54 -28.76 7.94
CA GLY A 171 -7.29 -30.05 8.58
C GLY A 171 -6.83 -29.90 10.04
N MET A 172 -5.90 -28.98 10.32
CA MET A 172 -5.46 -28.69 11.68
C MET A 172 -6.60 -28.16 12.56
N VAL A 173 -7.42 -27.23 12.04
CA VAL A 173 -8.58 -26.70 12.76
C VAL A 173 -9.58 -27.80 13.09
N VAL A 174 -9.91 -28.65 12.12
CA VAL A 174 -10.83 -29.79 12.34
C VAL A 174 -10.25 -30.76 13.38
N LEU A 175 -8.96 -31.08 13.33
CA LEU A 175 -8.31 -31.93 14.32
C LEU A 175 -8.39 -31.33 15.73
N ILE A 176 -8.12 -30.03 15.87
CA ILE A 176 -8.22 -29.33 17.16
C ILE A 176 -9.66 -29.39 17.69
N ILE A 177 -10.66 -29.12 16.85
CA ILE A 177 -12.08 -29.20 17.23
C ILE A 177 -12.43 -30.62 17.70
N LEU A 178 -11.96 -31.66 17.01
CA LEU A 178 -12.19 -33.05 17.41
C LEU A 178 -11.53 -33.38 18.75
N LEU A 179 -10.29 -32.94 18.97
CA LEU A 179 -9.59 -33.14 20.24
C LEU A 179 -10.31 -32.45 21.40
N ILE A 180 -10.78 -31.21 21.19
CA ILE A 180 -11.59 -30.48 22.17
C ILE A 180 -12.89 -31.22 22.45
N ALA A 181 -13.63 -31.65 21.43
CA ALA A 181 -14.88 -32.37 21.60
C ALA A 181 -14.69 -33.69 22.36
N ILE A 182 -13.62 -34.44 22.07
CA ILE A 182 -13.28 -35.69 22.78
C ILE A 182 -12.92 -35.41 24.23
N ALA A 183 -12.10 -34.39 24.49
CA ALA A 183 -11.72 -34.00 25.84
C ALA A 183 -12.95 -33.62 26.66
N THR A 184 -13.82 -32.76 26.12
CA THR A 184 -15.08 -32.34 26.75
C THR A 184 -16.00 -33.53 27.03
N ALA A 185 -16.14 -34.47 26.08
CA ALA A 185 -16.97 -35.66 26.28
C ALA A 185 -16.42 -36.59 27.38
N ARG A 186 -15.09 -36.71 27.47
CA ARG A 186 -14.44 -37.49 28.54
C ARG A 186 -14.59 -36.81 29.90
N ASP A 187 -14.46 -35.49 29.96
CA ASP A 187 -14.62 -34.71 31.18
C ASP A 187 -16.04 -34.85 31.74
N LEU A 188 -17.06 -34.66 30.91
CA LEU A 188 -18.47 -34.86 31.27
C LEU A 188 -18.75 -36.30 31.74
N ARG A 189 -18.20 -37.31 31.04
CA ARG A 189 -18.37 -38.71 31.45
C ARG A 189 -17.69 -38.99 32.79
N GLY A 190 -16.53 -38.38 33.04
CA GLY A 190 -15.80 -38.48 34.30
C GLY A 190 -16.60 -37.90 35.46
N ASP A 191 -17.14 -36.70 35.29
CA ASP A 191 -17.96 -36.03 36.31
C ASP A 191 -19.22 -36.84 36.65
N LEU A 192 -19.95 -37.33 35.65
CA LEU A 192 -21.12 -38.20 35.86
C LEU A 192 -20.77 -39.48 36.62
N LYS A 193 -19.64 -40.12 36.31
CA LYS A 193 -19.19 -41.33 37.02
C LYS A 193 -18.86 -41.04 38.48
N ASN A 194 -18.22 -39.91 38.76
CA ASN A 194 -17.87 -39.51 40.11
C ASN A 194 -19.12 -39.16 40.94
N GLN A 195 -20.10 -38.48 40.35
CA GLN A 195 -21.38 -38.21 41.00
C GLN A 195 -22.15 -39.50 41.33
N CYS A 196 -22.27 -40.46 40.40
CA CYS A 196 -22.91 -41.75 40.70
C CYS A 196 -22.20 -42.51 41.82
N LYS A 197 -20.86 -42.52 41.82
CA LYS A 197 -20.08 -43.19 42.87
C LYS A 197 -20.27 -42.56 44.25
N TYR A 198 -20.47 -41.24 44.32
CA TYR A 198 -20.74 -40.53 45.58
C TYR A 198 -22.15 -40.83 46.12
N VAL A 199 -23.13 -41.03 45.22
CA VAL A 199 -24.50 -41.44 45.59
C VAL A 199 -24.51 -42.87 46.13
N ASP A 200 -23.77 -43.80 45.53
CA ASP A 200 -23.70 -45.20 45.97
C ASP A 200 -23.02 -45.38 47.35
N MET A 201 -22.01 -44.55 47.69
CA MET A 201 -21.34 -44.60 49.00
C MET A 201 -22.19 -44.03 50.15
N ASN A 202 -23.21 -43.22 49.85
CA ASN A 202 -24.08 -42.61 50.86
C ASN A 202 -25.40 -43.39 51.07
N TYR A 203 -25.60 -44.53 50.40
CA TYR A 203 -26.76 -45.40 50.65
C TYR A 203 -26.34 -46.58 51.55
N PRO A 204 -26.77 -46.65 52.82
CA PRO A 204 -26.41 -47.76 53.68
C PRO A 204 -27.02 -49.06 53.14
N GLN A 205 -26.17 -50.07 52.92
CA GLN A 205 -26.60 -51.44 52.64
C GLN A 205 -27.41 -51.95 53.83
N LYS A 206 -28.73 -51.98 53.68
CA LYS A 206 -29.63 -52.57 54.67
C LYS A 206 -29.57 -54.09 54.52
N SER A 207 -28.81 -54.74 55.41
CA SER A 207 -28.78 -56.19 55.61
C SER A 207 -30.13 -56.72 56.08
#